data_AF-A0A090AHS0-F1
#
_entry.id   AF-A0A090AHS0-F1
#
_cell.length_a   1.000
_cell.length_b   1.000
_cell.length_c   1.000
_cell.angle_alpha   90.00
_cell.angle_beta   90.00
_cell.angle_gamma   90.00
#
_symmetry.space_group_name_H-M   'P 1'
#
loop_
_entity.id
_entity.type
_entity.pdbx_description
1 polymer ?
#
loop_
_entity_poly.entity_id
_entity_poly.type
_entity_poly.pdbx_seq_one_letter_code
_entity_poly.pdbx_strand_id
1 'polypeptide(L)'
;MRNIFRLVTLIGTLLFITIIYATPSAATWQRENLIGCNEKYFYTFIMERNNPASYYEYTETFSLAQYEIASSKLVNKTVIRKTRHVDKQADGHWVKEEQQTNAFDLNQFLSKDNLVYIFPADMSETQWFVQADGIYLQGDKGKAILVPKADLATKVPWFNAYSRIAGLYEINNNYYVLLEQGDELGGRSLENDFQQMIMVVTSDNYNKSWQLLNQRTTQKLSSDQNPWQVQVGCFKTVSSADQLVKQLAKAEFKAQINFSKSTHCHRVILIPRQVTQDAAKQQAQQLQEKLNIKGYIGKVEE
;
A
#
# COMPACT_ATOMS: atom_id res chain seq x y z
N MET A 1 -24.52 -18.66 -59.11
CA MET A 1 -24.39 -17.56 -58.13
C MET A 1 -25.41 -17.59 -56.98
N ARG A 2 -26.71 -17.82 -57.22
CA ARG A 2 -27.75 -17.81 -56.17
C ARG A 2 -27.57 -18.83 -55.02
N ASN A 3 -26.95 -19.99 -55.29
CA ASN A 3 -26.69 -21.02 -54.28
C ASN A 3 -25.46 -20.71 -53.41
N ILE A 4 -24.46 -19.99 -53.94
CA ILE A 4 -23.26 -19.59 -53.18
C ILE A 4 -23.63 -18.52 -52.16
N PHE A 5 -24.48 -17.56 -52.55
CA PHE A 5 -24.92 -16.48 -51.65
C PHE A 5 -25.70 -17.04 -50.45
N ARG A 6 -26.63 -17.99 -50.69
CA ARG A 6 -27.38 -18.65 -49.61
C ARG A 6 -26.49 -19.46 -48.67
N LEU A 7 -25.48 -20.14 -49.19
CA LEU A 7 -24.51 -20.90 -48.39
C LEU A 7 -23.68 -19.97 -47.51
N VAL A 8 -23.19 -18.85 -48.05
CA VAL A 8 -22.41 -17.85 -47.29
C VAL A 8 -23.26 -17.19 -46.20
N THR A 9 -24.52 -16.85 -46.49
CA THR A 9 -25.42 -16.29 -45.46
C THR A 9 -25.73 -17.32 -44.38
N LEU A 10 -25.96 -18.58 -44.73
CA LEU A 10 -26.24 -19.65 -43.76
C LEU A 10 -25.01 -19.90 -42.85
N ILE A 11 -23.82 -20.00 -43.43
CA ILE A 11 -22.56 -20.17 -42.68
C ILE A 11 -22.29 -18.95 -41.79
N GLY A 12 -22.50 -17.73 -42.30
CA GLY A 12 -22.38 -16.51 -41.52
C GLY A 12 -23.35 -16.48 -40.33
N THR A 13 -24.60 -16.88 -40.54
CA THR A 13 -25.62 -16.92 -39.48
C THR A 13 -25.30 -18.01 -38.44
N LEU A 14 -24.83 -19.19 -38.86
CA LEU A 14 -24.40 -20.25 -37.95
C LEU A 14 -23.19 -19.84 -37.11
N LEU A 15 -22.19 -19.17 -37.72
CA LEU A 15 -21.03 -18.61 -37.02
C LEU A 15 -21.45 -17.56 -35.98
N PHE A 16 -22.42 -16.70 -36.33
CA PHE A 16 -22.96 -15.72 -35.37
C PHE A 16 -23.76 -16.38 -34.23
N ILE A 17 -24.53 -17.43 -34.49
CA ILE A 17 -25.27 -18.16 -33.44
C ILE A 17 -24.30 -18.91 -32.50
N THR A 18 -23.19 -19.46 -33.00
CA THR A 18 -22.18 -20.10 -32.14
C THR A 18 -21.46 -19.12 -31.21
N ILE A 19 -21.37 -17.84 -31.57
CA ILE A 19 -20.80 -16.79 -30.70
C ILE A 19 -21.75 -16.46 -29.55
N ILE A 20 -23.08 -16.58 -29.75
CA ILE A 20 -24.09 -16.26 -28.73
C ILE A 20 -24.18 -17.34 -27.63
N TYR A 21 -23.75 -18.58 -27.93
CA TYR A 21 -23.71 -19.70 -26.97
C TYR A 21 -22.28 -20.16 -26.64
N ALA A 22 -21.29 -19.28 -26.78
CA ALA A 22 -19.91 -19.61 -26.51
C ALA A 22 -19.71 -19.82 -25.00
N THR A 23 -19.57 -21.08 -24.57
CA THR A 23 -19.17 -21.47 -23.21
C THR A 23 -18.18 -20.45 -22.63
N PRO A 24 -18.46 -19.88 -21.44
CA PRO A 24 -17.58 -18.86 -20.88
C PRO A 24 -16.19 -19.46 -20.71
N SER A 25 -15.14 -18.66 -20.86
CA SER A 25 -13.79 -19.12 -20.56
C SER A 25 -13.66 -19.50 -19.08
N ALA A 26 -12.75 -20.42 -18.78
CA ALA A 26 -12.40 -20.69 -17.39
C ALA A 26 -11.82 -19.42 -16.75
N ALA A 27 -12.27 -19.10 -15.55
CA ALA A 27 -11.89 -17.88 -14.86
C ALA A 27 -11.80 -18.13 -13.35
N THR A 28 -10.87 -17.43 -12.71
CA THR A 28 -10.76 -17.38 -11.26
C THR A 28 -10.78 -15.93 -10.81
N TRP A 29 -11.69 -15.63 -9.89
CA TRP A 29 -11.87 -14.33 -9.28
C TRP A 29 -11.53 -14.41 -7.80
N GLN A 30 -10.95 -13.36 -7.26
CA GLN A 30 -10.46 -13.32 -5.89
C GLN A 30 -10.76 -11.98 -5.24
N ARG A 31 -11.34 -12.01 -4.03
CA ARG A 31 -11.55 -10.86 -3.16
C ARG A 31 -10.88 -11.10 -1.82
N GLU A 32 -10.22 -10.07 -1.31
CA GLU A 32 -9.62 -10.10 0.03
C GLU A 32 -10.26 -9.06 0.93
N ASN A 33 -10.50 -9.45 2.19
CA ASN A 33 -10.94 -8.54 3.25
C ASN A 33 -9.95 -8.62 4.40
N LEU A 34 -9.44 -7.47 4.81
CA LEU A 34 -8.49 -7.37 5.91
C LEU A 34 -9.20 -7.65 7.24
N ILE A 35 -8.60 -8.47 8.09
CA ILE A 35 -9.14 -8.80 9.42
C ILE A 35 -8.40 -7.98 10.48
N GLY A 36 -7.08 -8.15 10.52
CA GLY A 36 -6.25 -7.73 11.63
C GLY A 36 -4.78 -8.02 11.39
N CYS A 37 -3.93 -7.51 12.27
CA CYS A 37 -2.52 -7.85 12.29
C CYS A 37 -1.96 -7.90 13.72
N ASN A 38 -0.81 -8.54 13.85
CA ASN A 38 0.07 -8.46 15.01
C ASN A 38 1.44 -7.94 14.56
N GLU A 39 2.48 -8.10 15.39
CA GLU A 39 3.83 -7.59 15.09
C GLU A 39 4.47 -8.22 13.84
N LYS A 40 4.09 -9.45 13.48
CA LYS A 40 4.76 -10.23 12.44
C LYS A 40 3.86 -10.52 11.23
N TYR A 41 2.56 -10.69 11.46
CA TYR A 41 1.63 -11.18 10.46
C TYR A 41 0.41 -10.29 10.33
N PHE A 42 -0.14 -10.25 9.12
CA PHE A 42 -1.48 -9.75 8.88
C PHE A 42 -2.35 -10.85 8.27
N TYR A 43 -3.65 -10.74 8.50
CA TYR A 43 -4.60 -11.79 8.21
C TYR A 43 -5.75 -11.24 7.36
N THR A 44 -6.13 -12.00 6.35
CA THR A 44 -7.22 -11.65 5.45
C THR A 44 -8.18 -12.82 5.29
N PHE A 45 -9.45 -12.50 5.03
CA PHE A 45 -10.35 -13.46 4.44
C PHE A 45 -10.25 -13.38 2.93
N ILE A 46 -10.00 -14.52 2.30
CA ILE A 46 -9.97 -14.66 0.84
C ILE A 46 -11.26 -15.37 0.41
N MET A 47 -11.98 -14.75 -0.50
CA MET A 47 -13.06 -15.36 -1.26
C MET A 47 -12.59 -15.58 -2.69
N GLU A 48 -12.48 -16.84 -3.10
CA GLU A 48 -12.16 -17.23 -4.47
C GLU A 48 -13.39 -17.82 -5.14
N ARG A 49 -13.65 -17.41 -6.37
CA ARG A 49 -14.64 -18.03 -7.24
C ARG A 49 -13.93 -18.64 -8.43
N ASN A 50 -14.09 -19.94 -8.64
CA ASN A 50 -13.59 -20.66 -9.80
C ASN A 50 -14.75 -21.04 -10.71
N ASN A 51 -14.76 -20.52 -11.93
CA ASN A 51 -15.64 -20.97 -13.01
C ASN A 51 -14.84 -21.90 -13.94
N PRO A 52 -15.22 -23.19 -14.08
CA PRO A 52 -14.51 -24.18 -14.88
C PRO A 52 -14.84 -24.10 -16.38
N ALA A 53 -15.14 -22.91 -16.91
CA ALA A 53 -15.71 -22.71 -18.24
C ALA A 53 -17.12 -23.33 -18.37
N SER A 54 -18.03 -22.96 -17.47
CA SER A 54 -19.42 -23.39 -17.50
C SER A 54 -20.36 -22.24 -17.17
N TYR A 55 -21.51 -22.21 -17.85
CA TYR A 55 -22.60 -21.31 -17.52
C TYR A 55 -23.37 -21.74 -16.27
N TYR A 56 -23.25 -23.01 -15.89
CA TYR A 56 -24.16 -23.65 -14.94
C TYR A 56 -23.45 -24.14 -13.69
N GLU A 57 -22.15 -23.91 -13.57
CA GLU A 57 -21.44 -24.23 -12.34
C GLU A 57 -20.32 -23.25 -12.02
N TYR A 58 -20.13 -23.01 -10.73
CA TYR A 58 -18.95 -22.39 -10.19
C TYR A 58 -18.71 -22.88 -8.76
N THR A 59 -17.48 -22.72 -8.29
CA THR A 59 -17.11 -23.07 -6.91
C THR A 59 -16.63 -21.82 -6.19
N GLU A 60 -17.16 -21.59 -4.99
CA GLU A 60 -16.68 -20.55 -4.08
C GLU A 60 -15.90 -21.18 -2.94
N THR A 61 -14.69 -20.67 -2.69
CA THR A 61 -13.83 -21.07 -1.58
C THR A 61 -13.59 -19.85 -0.69
N PHE A 62 -13.92 -19.99 0.59
CA PHE A 62 -13.66 -19.01 1.62
C PHE A 62 -12.54 -19.51 2.52
N SER A 63 -11.44 -18.74 2.58
CA SER A 63 -10.23 -19.11 3.31
C SER A 63 -9.78 -18.00 4.24
N LEU A 64 -9.14 -18.38 5.35
CA LEU A 64 -8.32 -17.50 6.15
C LEU A 64 -6.88 -17.57 5.63
N ALA A 65 -6.31 -16.42 5.29
CA ALA A 65 -4.93 -16.29 4.86
C ALA A 65 -4.10 -15.53 5.90
N GLN A 66 -2.87 -15.98 6.07
CA GLN A 66 -1.86 -15.36 6.92
C GLN A 66 -0.68 -14.95 6.06
N TYR A 67 -0.29 -13.69 6.18
CA TYR A 67 0.81 -13.11 5.43
C TYR A 67 1.85 -12.51 6.37
N GLU A 68 3.13 -12.64 6.02
CA GLU A 68 4.22 -11.98 6.77
C GLU A 68 4.28 -10.49 6.43
N ILE A 69 4.29 -9.60 7.42
CA ILE A 69 4.30 -8.14 7.19
C ILE A 69 5.53 -7.70 6.39
N ALA A 70 6.72 -8.16 6.81
CA ALA A 70 8.00 -7.73 6.24
C ALA A 70 8.14 -8.04 4.74
N SER A 71 7.59 -9.17 4.30
CA SER A 71 7.73 -9.64 2.92
C SER A 71 6.42 -9.67 2.14
N SER A 72 5.28 -9.45 2.79
CA SER A 72 3.89 -9.73 2.33
C SER A 72 3.73 -11.06 1.60
N LYS A 73 4.52 -12.07 1.96
CA LYS A 73 4.38 -13.43 1.44
C LYS A 73 3.28 -14.18 2.17
N LEU A 74 2.49 -14.96 1.43
CA LEU A 74 1.53 -15.90 2.00
C LEU A 74 2.29 -16.99 2.75
N VAL A 75 2.00 -17.11 4.05
CA VAL A 75 2.62 -18.09 4.94
C VAL A 75 1.71 -19.30 5.13
N ASN A 76 0.42 -19.05 5.30
CA ASN A 76 -0.57 -20.10 5.50
C ASN A 76 -1.91 -19.69 4.90
N LYS A 77 -2.66 -20.67 4.40
CA LYS A 77 -4.02 -20.51 3.89
C LYS A 77 -4.88 -21.69 4.32
N THR A 78 -5.88 -21.42 5.14
CA THR A 78 -6.79 -22.44 5.67
C THR A 78 -8.17 -22.26 5.07
N VAL A 79 -8.68 -23.29 4.39
CA VAL A 79 -10.05 -23.28 3.85
C VAL A 79 -11.02 -23.39 5.03
N ILE A 80 -11.90 -22.41 5.18
CA ILE A 80 -12.99 -22.41 6.16
C ILE A 80 -14.21 -23.07 5.53
N ARG A 81 -14.53 -22.69 4.29
CA ARG A 81 -15.72 -23.16 3.60
C ARG A 81 -15.48 -23.31 2.11
N LYS A 82 -16.02 -24.37 1.51
CA LYS A 82 -16.05 -24.57 0.06
C LYS A 82 -17.45 -24.97 -0.36
N THR A 83 -17.99 -24.24 -1.31
CA THR A 83 -19.34 -24.42 -1.83
C THR A 83 -19.30 -24.55 -3.34
N ARG A 84 -19.97 -25.56 -3.88
CA ARG A 84 -20.26 -25.62 -5.31
C ARG A 84 -21.68 -25.11 -5.55
N HIS A 85 -21.84 -24.29 -6.58
CA HIS A 85 -23.14 -23.82 -7.04
C HIS A 85 -23.40 -24.43 -8.41
N VAL A 86 -24.56 -25.06 -8.58
CA VAL A 86 -24.93 -25.74 -9.83
C VAL A 86 -26.36 -25.40 -10.21
N ASP A 87 -26.56 -24.93 -11.43
CA ASP A 87 -27.86 -24.88 -12.09
C ASP A 87 -28.06 -26.19 -12.89
N LYS A 88 -28.77 -27.14 -12.30
CA LYS A 88 -28.92 -28.49 -12.88
C LYS A 88 -29.85 -28.51 -14.10
N GLN A 89 -30.73 -27.52 -14.23
CA GLN A 89 -31.79 -27.48 -15.25
C GLN A 89 -31.58 -26.40 -16.30
N ALA A 90 -30.54 -25.56 -16.15
CA ALA A 90 -30.25 -24.43 -17.03
C ALA A 90 -31.40 -23.41 -17.10
N ASP A 91 -32.15 -23.27 -16.01
CA ASP A 91 -33.33 -22.40 -15.90
C ASP A 91 -33.10 -21.20 -14.96
N GLY A 92 -31.88 -21.05 -14.44
CA GLY A 92 -31.49 -20.02 -13.48
C GLY A 92 -31.69 -20.43 -12.02
N HIS A 93 -32.18 -21.63 -11.72
CA HIS A 93 -32.33 -22.12 -10.35
C HIS A 93 -31.04 -22.76 -9.83
N TRP A 94 -30.23 -21.92 -9.17
CA TRP A 94 -28.98 -22.35 -8.56
C TRP A 94 -29.19 -23.16 -7.27
N VAL A 95 -28.60 -24.36 -7.25
CA VAL A 95 -28.51 -25.21 -6.06
C VAL A 95 -27.13 -25.09 -5.44
N LYS A 96 -27.11 -24.90 -4.12
CA LYS A 96 -25.89 -24.80 -3.32
C LYS A 96 -25.54 -26.16 -2.71
N GLU A 97 -24.34 -26.66 -3.00
CA GLU A 97 -23.80 -27.91 -2.46
C GLU A 97 -22.56 -27.59 -1.60
N GLU A 98 -22.65 -27.87 -0.29
CA GLU A 98 -21.54 -27.71 0.65
C GLU A 98 -20.51 -28.83 0.43
N GLN A 99 -19.31 -28.49 -0.04
CA GLN A 99 -18.25 -29.48 -0.28
C GLN A 99 -17.31 -29.64 0.90
N GLN A 100 -17.08 -28.57 1.65
CA GLN A 100 -16.23 -28.56 2.83
C GLN A 100 -16.69 -27.45 3.77
N THR A 101 -16.78 -27.77 5.06
CA THR A 101 -17.04 -26.78 6.11
C THR A 101 -16.22 -27.14 7.33
N ASN A 102 -15.38 -26.20 7.76
CA ASN A 102 -14.57 -26.31 8.96
C ASN A 102 -15.11 -25.32 9.99
N ALA A 103 -15.31 -25.78 11.23
CA ALA A 103 -15.68 -24.87 12.31
C ALA A 103 -14.58 -23.81 12.46
N PHE A 104 -14.96 -22.55 12.39
CA PHE A 104 -14.06 -21.41 12.54
C PHE A 104 -14.68 -20.39 13.50
N ASP A 105 -14.03 -20.20 14.65
CA ASP A 105 -14.41 -19.18 15.61
C ASP A 105 -13.49 -17.96 15.44
N LEU A 106 -14.05 -16.89 14.86
CA LEU A 106 -13.33 -15.65 14.64
C LEU A 106 -12.88 -15.00 15.96
N ASN A 107 -13.72 -15.02 17.00
CA ASN A 107 -13.39 -14.38 18.26
C ASN A 107 -12.27 -15.13 18.99
N GLN A 108 -12.31 -16.47 18.97
CA GLN A 108 -11.22 -17.29 19.49
C GLN A 108 -9.92 -17.04 18.71
N PHE A 109 -10.01 -16.95 17.39
CA PHE A 109 -8.85 -16.70 16.54
C PHE A 109 -8.19 -15.34 16.84
N LEU A 110 -8.99 -14.27 16.89
CA LEU A 110 -8.52 -12.90 17.17
C LEU A 110 -7.89 -12.77 18.56
N SER A 111 -8.51 -13.39 19.56
CA SER A 111 -8.02 -13.35 20.95
C SER A 111 -6.74 -14.16 21.14
N LYS A 112 -6.61 -15.31 20.48
CA LYS A 112 -5.43 -16.16 20.57
C LYS A 112 -4.19 -15.51 19.93
N ASP A 113 -4.38 -14.84 18.78
CA ASP A 113 -3.28 -14.28 18.01
C ASP A 113 -3.00 -12.79 18.31
N ASN A 114 -3.67 -12.23 19.33
CA ASN A 114 -3.57 -10.83 19.77
C ASN A 114 -3.68 -9.83 18.61
N LEU A 115 -4.72 -10.01 17.79
CA LEU A 115 -4.89 -9.22 16.57
C LEU A 115 -5.50 -7.86 16.87
N VAL A 116 -4.87 -6.80 16.35
CA VAL A 116 -5.43 -5.45 16.33
C VAL A 116 -6.36 -5.34 15.11
N TYR A 117 -7.61 -4.97 15.35
CA TYR A 117 -8.59 -4.73 14.29
C TYR A 117 -8.21 -3.53 13.43
N ILE A 118 -8.41 -3.67 12.12
CA ILE A 118 -8.00 -2.67 11.15
C ILE A 118 -9.17 -1.78 10.76
N PHE A 119 -9.04 -0.49 11.04
CA PHE A 119 -9.97 0.54 10.60
C PHE A 119 -9.48 1.17 9.30
N PRO A 120 -10.39 1.50 8.36
CA PRO A 120 -10.02 2.21 7.14
C PRO A 120 -9.35 3.54 7.50
N ALA A 121 -8.22 3.82 6.87
CA ALA A 121 -7.59 5.12 6.93
C ALA A 121 -8.39 6.11 6.07
N ASP A 122 -8.40 7.39 6.45
CA ASP A 122 -8.99 8.41 5.61
C ASP A 122 -8.18 8.53 4.32
N MET A 123 -8.78 8.08 3.22
CA MET A 123 -8.18 8.13 1.89
C MET A 123 -7.94 9.56 1.41
N SER A 124 -8.69 10.55 1.92
CA SER A 124 -8.61 11.95 1.47
C SER A 124 -7.28 12.62 1.82
N GLU A 125 -6.60 12.15 2.87
CA GLU A 125 -5.28 12.62 3.26
C GLU A 125 -4.15 11.95 2.47
N THR A 126 -4.46 10.84 1.79
CA THR A 126 -3.43 10.01 1.16
C THR A 126 -3.22 10.45 -0.28
N GLN A 127 -2.06 11.05 -0.53
CA GLN A 127 -1.64 11.51 -1.85
C GLN A 127 -1.19 10.32 -2.76
N TRP A 128 -1.81 9.15 -2.65
CA TRP A 128 -1.34 7.91 -3.26
C TRP A 128 -2.05 7.65 -4.59
N PHE A 129 -1.31 7.15 -5.59
CA PHE A 129 -1.90 6.81 -6.89
C PHE A 129 -1.13 5.70 -7.60
N VAL A 130 -1.79 5.06 -8.55
CA VAL A 130 -1.26 3.93 -9.31
C VAL A 130 -0.81 4.38 -10.69
N GLN A 131 0.31 3.83 -11.17
CA GLN A 131 0.76 3.94 -12.55
C GLN A 131 1.27 2.58 -13.06
N ALA A 132 1.55 2.52 -14.36
CA ALA A 132 1.98 1.30 -15.06
C ALA A 132 3.22 0.63 -14.43
N ASP A 133 4.08 1.40 -13.76
CA ASP A 133 5.36 0.97 -13.19
C ASP A 133 5.38 0.91 -11.66
N GLY A 134 4.26 1.22 -10.98
CA GLY A 134 4.15 1.05 -9.52
C GLY A 134 3.10 1.92 -8.85
N ILE A 135 3.13 1.90 -7.52
CA ILE A 135 2.35 2.78 -6.65
C ILE A 135 3.22 3.96 -6.25
N TYR A 136 2.64 5.16 -6.26
CA TYR A 136 3.34 6.41 -6.01
C TYR A 136 2.72 7.19 -4.86
N LEU A 137 3.59 7.92 -4.15
CA LEU A 137 3.21 9.02 -3.30
C LEU A 137 3.39 10.31 -4.11
N GLN A 138 2.32 11.07 -4.26
CA GLN A 138 2.32 12.44 -4.77
C GLN A 138 2.67 13.36 -3.60
N GLY A 139 3.42 14.41 -3.87
CA GLY A 139 3.51 15.60 -3.03
C GLY A 139 3.34 16.85 -3.89
N ASP A 140 3.42 18.01 -3.27
CA ASP A 140 3.14 19.30 -3.94
C ASP A 140 4.01 19.56 -5.18
N LYS A 141 5.24 19.03 -5.20
CA LYS A 141 6.25 19.33 -6.24
C LYS A 141 6.70 18.13 -7.06
N GLY A 142 6.10 16.96 -6.86
CA GLY A 142 6.48 15.76 -7.59
C GLY A 142 5.94 14.47 -7.00
N LYS A 143 6.41 13.35 -7.53
CA LYS A 143 6.03 12.00 -7.10
C LYS A 143 7.26 11.17 -6.75
N ALA A 144 7.11 10.25 -5.81
CA ALA A 144 8.10 9.21 -5.50
C ALA A 144 7.41 7.85 -5.49
N ILE A 145 8.13 6.85 -5.99
CA ILE A 145 7.61 5.49 -6.02
C ILE A 145 7.57 4.95 -4.59
N LEU A 146 6.41 4.47 -4.16
CA LEU A 146 6.21 3.76 -2.89
C LEU A 146 6.54 2.29 -3.06
N VAL A 147 5.96 1.66 -4.09
CA VAL A 147 6.19 0.26 -4.40
C VAL A 147 6.35 0.09 -5.90
N PRO A 148 7.53 -0.36 -6.38
CA PRO A 148 7.75 -0.59 -7.80
C PRO A 148 7.00 -1.83 -8.29
N LYS A 149 6.65 -1.85 -9.58
CA LYS A 149 5.99 -2.99 -10.22
C LYS A 149 6.75 -4.30 -10.05
N ALA A 150 8.07 -4.27 -10.01
CA ALA A 150 8.88 -5.48 -9.78
C ALA A 150 8.53 -6.16 -8.45
N ASP A 151 8.30 -5.37 -7.40
CA ASP A 151 7.92 -5.88 -6.08
C ASP A 151 6.45 -6.33 -6.06
N LEU A 152 5.60 -5.66 -6.85
CA LEU A 152 4.19 -6.00 -7.02
C LEU A 152 4.00 -7.30 -7.81
N ALA A 153 4.79 -7.55 -8.85
CA ALA A 153 4.58 -8.63 -9.80
C ALA A 153 4.57 -10.04 -9.16
N THR A 154 5.28 -10.18 -8.04
CA THR A 154 5.30 -11.44 -7.28
C THR A 154 4.01 -11.72 -6.51
N LYS A 155 3.25 -10.68 -6.17
CA LYS A 155 2.05 -10.76 -5.32
C LYS A 155 0.80 -10.50 -6.12
N VAL A 156 0.82 -9.44 -6.91
CA VAL A 156 -0.26 -8.92 -7.73
C VAL A 156 0.14 -9.10 -9.21
N PRO A 157 0.12 -10.34 -9.74
CA PRO A 157 0.61 -10.63 -11.09
C PRO A 157 -0.20 -9.94 -12.19
N TRP A 158 -1.45 -9.57 -11.89
CA TRP A 158 -2.34 -8.83 -12.77
C TRP A 158 -2.15 -7.30 -12.69
N PHE A 159 -1.22 -6.81 -11.88
CA PHE A 159 -0.99 -5.37 -11.70
C PHE A 159 -0.64 -4.68 -13.03
N ASN A 160 -1.37 -3.61 -13.32
CA ASN A 160 -1.24 -2.83 -14.55
C ASN A 160 -1.59 -1.35 -14.30
N ALA A 161 -1.51 -0.53 -15.36
CA ALA A 161 -1.78 0.90 -15.27
C ALA A 161 -3.22 1.27 -14.86
N TYR A 162 -4.16 0.33 -14.99
CA TYR A 162 -5.57 0.48 -14.67
C TYR A 162 -5.91 0.00 -13.27
N SER A 163 -4.96 -0.62 -12.56
CA SER A 163 -5.14 -1.04 -11.18
C SER A 163 -5.42 0.19 -10.30
N ARG A 164 -6.25 0.03 -9.28
CA ARG A 164 -6.66 1.12 -8.38
C ARG A 164 -6.51 0.73 -6.92
N ILE A 165 -6.32 1.74 -6.08
CA ILE A 165 -6.41 1.58 -4.62
C ILE A 165 -7.89 1.66 -4.26
N ALA A 166 -8.48 0.52 -3.87
CA ALA A 166 -9.87 0.42 -3.47
C ALA A 166 -10.06 0.67 -1.95
N GLY A 167 -8.99 0.56 -1.18
CA GLY A 167 -8.98 0.86 0.25
C GLY A 167 -7.56 0.98 0.79
N LEU A 168 -7.43 1.77 1.84
CA LEU A 168 -6.19 1.94 2.59
C LEU A 168 -6.51 1.81 4.07
N TYR A 169 -5.61 1.18 4.80
CA TYR A 169 -5.73 1.01 6.23
C TYR A 169 -4.38 1.24 6.90
N GLU A 170 -4.38 1.78 8.12
CA GLU A 170 -3.14 2.08 8.85
C GLU A 170 -3.13 1.41 10.23
N ILE A 171 -2.07 0.63 10.53
CA ILE A 171 -1.78 0.10 11.86
C ILE A 171 -0.29 0.03 12.08
N ASN A 172 0.15 0.39 13.29
CA ASN A 172 1.55 0.30 13.73
C ASN A 172 2.48 1.00 12.73
N ASN A 173 2.03 2.14 12.18
CA ASN A 173 2.71 2.93 11.15
C ASN A 173 2.93 2.21 9.80
N ASN A 174 2.29 1.06 9.58
CA ASN A 174 2.26 0.37 8.30
C ASN A 174 0.94 0.63 7.59
N TYR A 175 1.00 0.73 6.27
CA TYR A 175 -0.16 0.89 5.41
C TYR A 175 -0.52 -0.42 4.72
N TYR A 176 -1.77 -0.82 4.83
CA TYR A 176 -2.35 -1.97 4.14
C TYR A 176 -3.17 -1.44 2.96
N VAL A 177 -2.75 -1.79 1.76
CA VAL A 177 -3.34 -1.27 0.52
C VAL A 177 -4.16 -2.38 -0.11
N LEU A 178 -5.48 -2.17 -0.20
CA LEU A 178 -6.36 -3.00 -1.00
C LEU A 178 -6.29 -2.52 -2.46
N LEU A 179 -5.65 -3.32 -3.30
CA LEU A 179 -5.61 -3.11 -4.74
C LEU A 179 -6.75 -3.87 -5.41
N GLU A 180 -7.31 -3.26 -6.45
CA GLU A 180 -8.28 -3.88 -7.34
C GLU A 180 -7.81 -3.76 -8.79
N GLN A 181 -7.98 -4.83 -9.55
CA GLN A 181 -7.76 -4.82 -10.99
C GLN A 181 -8.80 -3.91 -11.65
N GLY A 182 -8.33 -2.89 -12.38
CA GLY A 182 -9.20 -2.14 -13.29
C GLY A 182 -9.13 -2.70 -14.71
N ASP A 183 -10.10 -2.29 -15.53
CA ASP A 183 -10.12 -2.55 -16.97
C ASP A 183 -9.61 -1.34 -17.78
N GLU A 184 -9.23 -1.59 -19.04
CA GLU A 184 -8.73 -0.52 -19.93
C GLU A 184 -9.80 0.52 -20.31
N LEU A 185 -11.07 0.21 -20.06
CA LEU A 185 -12.24 0.98 -20.45
C LEU A 185 -12.79 1.85 -19.31
N GLY A 186 -12.16 1.86 -18.13
CA GLY A 186 -12.64 2.56 -16.93
C GLY A 186 -13.96 2.00 -16.38
N GLY A 187 -14.40 0.84 -16.87
CA GLY A 187 -15.56 0.12 -16.40
C GLY A 187 -15.28 -0.54 -15.06
N ARG A 188 -16.29 -0.57 -14.19
CA ARG A 188 -16.36 -1.68 -13.24
C ARG A 188 -16.52 -2.91 -14.11
N SER A 189 -15.60 -3.87 -14.03
CA SER A 189 -15.92 -5.20 -14.54
C SER A 189 -17.28 -5.58 -13.95
N LEU A 190 -18.14 -6.21 -14.76
CA LEU A 190 -19.46 -6.66 -14.33
C LEU A 190 -19.32 -7.29 -12.94
N GLU A 191 -20.29 -7.10 -12.04
CA GLU A 191 -20.22 -7.37 -10.59
C GLU A 191 -19.63 -8.74 -10.13
N ASN A 192 -19.37 -9.63 -11.08
CA ASN A 192 -18.81 -10.96 -10.95
C ASN A 192 -17.30 -11.08 -11.21
N ASP A 193 -16.65 -10.09 -11.82
CA ASP A 193 -15.24 -10.17 -12.26
C ASP A 193 -14.28 -9.45 -11.30
N PHE A 194 -14.15 -9.92 -10.07
CA PHE A 194 -13.33 -9.24 -9.06
C PHE A 194 -11.94 -9.86 -8.91
N GLN A 195 -10.90 -9.01 -8.98
CA GLN A 195 -9.52 -9.36 -8.65
C GLN A 195 -9.00 -8.31 -7.69
N GLN A 196 -8.92 -8.67 -6.41
CA GLN A 196 -8.48 -7.80 -5.33
C GLN A 196 -7.43 -8.52 -4.48
N MET A 197 -6.47 -7.74 -4.00
CA MET A 197 -5.42 -8.23 -3.10
C MET A 197 -5.00 -7.15 -2.13
N ILE A 198 -4.69 -7.54 -0.90
CA ILE A 198 -4.12 -6.65 0.10
C ILE A 198 -2.61 -6.82 0.15
N MET A 199 -1.90 -5.71 0.13
CA MET A 199 -0.46 -5.66 0.29
C MET A 199 -0.07 -4.70 1.41
N VAL A 200 1.18 -4.80 1.90
CA VAL A 200 1.69 -3.92 2.95
C VAL A 200 2.76 -3.00 2.39
N VAL A 201 2.64 -1.72 2.71
CA VAL A 201 3.70 -0.72 2.61
C VAL A 201 4.17 -0.43 4.04
N THR A 202 5.38 -0.87 4.35
CA THR A 202 5.93 -0.67 5.69
C THR A 202 6.23 0.80 5.97
N SER A 203 6.29 1.17 7.24
CA SER A 203 6.70 2.51 7.68
C SER A 203 8.03 2.94 7.04
N ASP A 204 8.97 2.01 6.92
CA ASP A 204 10.30 2.28 6.36
C ASP A 204 10.25 2.63 4.87
N ASN A 205 9.46 1.87 4.10
CA ASN A 205 9.25 2.14 2.69
C ASN A 205 8.53 3.46 2.48
N TYR A 206 7.48 3.72 3.25
CA TYR A 206 6.76 4.99 3.22
C TYR A 206 7.68 6.18 3.54
N ASN A 207 8.41 6.10 4.66
CA ASN A 207 9.32 7.15 5.12
C ASN A 207 10.45 7.40 4.12
N LYS A 208 10.99 6.35 3.48
CA LYS A 208 12.00 6.48 2.43
C LYS A 208 11.46 7.25 1.23
N SER A 209 10.26 6.92 0.75
CA SER A 209 9.65 7.61 -0.39
C SER A 209 9.23 9.04 -0.05
N TRP A 210 8.72 9.26 1.16
CA TRP A 210 8.45 10.59 1.70
C TRP A 210 9.71 11.45 1.81
N GLN A 211 10.80 10.87 2.29
CA GLN A 211 12.11 11.53 2.30
C GLN A 211 12.57 11.85 0.87
N LEU A 212 12.40 10.96 -0.10
CA LEU A 212 12.76 11.24 -1.50
C LEU A 212 11.94 12.38 -2.11
N LEU A 213 10.64 12.49 -1.79
CA LEU A 213 9.80 13.63 -2.19
C LEU A 213 10.31 14.94 -1.59
N ASN A 214 10.63 14.91 -0.30
CA ASN A 214 11.10 16.08 0.42
C ASN A 214 12.56 16.41 0.10
N GLN A 215 13.38 15.42 -0.26
CA GLN A 215 14.73 15.58 -0.80
C GLN A 215 14.72 16.12 -2.22
N ARG A 216 13.76 15.75 -3.08
CA ARG A 216 13.53 16.43 -4.38
C ARG A 216 13.03 17.85 -4.20
N THR A 217 12.33 18.13 -3.11
CA THR A 217 12.03 19.50 -2.67
C THR A 217 13.29 20.22 -2.15
N THR A 218 14.30 19.49 -1.67
CA THR A 218 15.60 20.04 -1.26
C THR A 218 16.61 20.13 -2.43
N GLN A 219 16.49 19.31 -3.47
CA GLN A 219 17.33 19.35 -4.70
C GLN A 219 16.85 20.36 -5.74
N LYS A 220 15.67 20.98 -5.54
CA LYS A 220 15.24 22.19 -6.24
C LYS A 220 15.44 23.47 -5.42
N LEU A 221 16.25 23.38 -4.36
CA LEU A 221 16.76 24.49 -3.54
C LEU A 221 18.29 24.54 -3.65
N SER A 222 18.82 24.57 -4.86
CA SER A 222 20.18 25.09 -5.13
C SER A 222 20.21 25.58 -6.58
N SER A 223 20.34 26.88 -6.81
CA SER A 223 21.61 27.56 -6.56
C SER A 223 21.60 28.77 -5.62
N ASP A 224 20.47 29.19 -5.02
CA ASP A 224 20.45 30.45 -4.25
C ASP A 224 19.94 30.42 -2.80
N GLN A 225 19.48 29.28 -2.27
CA GLN A 225 18.92 29.25 -0.90
C GLN A 225 19.29 27.99 -0.12
N ASN A 226 20.52 27.92 0.39
CA ASN A 226 20.86 26.98 1.47
C ASN A 226 19.93 27.25 2.67
N PRO A 227 19.17 26.26 3.17
CA PRO A 227 18.28 26.46 4.31
C PRO A 227 19.08 26.86 5.55
N TRP A 228 18.44 27.61 6.43
CA TRP A 228 19.00 28.01 7.71
C TRP A 228 18.85 26.88 8.73
N GLN A 229 19.88 26.66 9.52
CA GLN A 229 19.92 25.65 10.57
C GLN A 229 20.24 26.29 11.92
N VAL A 230 19.70 25.70 12.99
CA VAL A 230 20.04 26.05 14.36
C VAL A 230 20.91 24.94 14.93
N GLN A 231 22.20 25.23 15.11
CA GLN A 231 23.15 24.36 15.79
C GLN A 231 23.12 24.68 17.29
N VAL A 232 22.97 23.66 18.12
CA VAL A 232 22.80 23.81 19.57
C VAL A 232 24.01 23.34 20.37
N GLY A 233 24.96 22.69 19.71
CA GLY A 233 26.23 22.30 20.31
C GLY A 233 27.17 21.62 19.31
N CYS A 234 28.43 21.49 19.69
CA CYS A 234 29.50 20.83 18.95
C CYS A 234 30.34 20.05 19.98
N PHE A 235 30.28 18.72 19.93
CA PHE A 235 30.78 17.84 20.97
C PHE A 235 31.91 16.96 20.46
N LYS A 236 32.92 16.70 21.28
CA LYS A 236 34.04 15.82 20.89
C LYS A 236 33.64 14.36 20.75
N THR A 237 32.56 13.93 21.40
CA THR A 237 32.09 12.54 21.38
C THR A 237 30.60 12.47 21.03
N VAL A 238 30.19 11.38 20.39
CA VAL A 238 28.77 11.12 20.08
C VAL A 238 27.95 11.04 21.36
N SER A 239 28.49 10.44 22.43
CA SER A 239 27.76 10.25 23.70
C SER A 239 27.29 11.58 24.33
N SER A 240 28.13 12.61 24.32
CA SER A 240 27.76 13.94 24.81
C SER A 240 26.74 14.64 23.91
N ALA A 241 26.85 14.44 22.59
CA ALA A 241 25.85 14.94 21.64
C ALA A 241 24.48 14.25 21.83
N ASP A 242 24.47 12.94 22.06
CA ASP A 242 23.27 12.13 22.32
C ASP A 242 22.55 12.56 23.61
N GLN A 243 23.30 12.87 24.66
CA GLN A 243 22.72 13.40 25.91
C GLN A 243 21.93 14.69 25.65
N LEU A 244 22.48 15.59 24.83
CA LEU A 244 21.79 16.82 24.44
C LEU A 244 20.55 16.52 23.59
N VAL A 245 20.63 15.61 22.62
CA VAL A 245 19.47 15.20 21.80
C VAL A 245 18.33 14.67 22.67
N LYS A 246 18.65 13.85 23.68
CA LYS A 246 17.65 13.35 24.65
C LYS A 246 17.03 14.48 25.48
N GLN A 247 17.81 15.48 25.87
CA GLN A 247 17.29 16.66 26.58
C GLN A 247 16.37 17.51 25.68
N LEU A 248 16.73 17.70 24.42
CA LEU A 248 15.93 18.43 23.43
C LEU A 248 14.59 17.73 23.18
N ALA A 249 14.60 16.40 23.04
CA ALA A 249 13.41 15.60 22.82
C ALA A 249 12.40 15.71 23.97
N LYS A 250 12.86 15.80 25.22
CA LYS A 250 12.00 16.03 26.40
C LYS A 250 11.27 17.37 26.37
N ALA A 251 11.81 18.36 25.65
CA ALA A 251 11.19 19.68 25.44
C ALA A 251 10.57 19.81 24.04
N GLU A 252 10.25 18.67 23.41
CA GLU A 252 9.58 18.56 22.12
C GLU A 252 10.39 19.11 20.93
N PHE A 253 11.69 19.32 21.10
CA PHE A 253 12.60 19.64 20.00
C PHE A 253 13.17 18.36 19.40
N LYS A 254 13.07 18.23 18.07
CA LYS A 254 13.76 17.17 17.33
C LYS A 254 15.12 17.67 16.89
N ALA A 255 16.14 16.81 16.99
CA ALA A 255 17.50 17.13 16.60
C ALA A 255 18.21 15.92 15.98
N GLN A 256 19.24 16.20 15.18
CA GLN A 256 20.13 15.21 14.57
C GLN A 256 21.59 15.52 14.89
N ILE A 257 22.44 14.51 14.81
CA ILE A 257 23.88 14.62 15.06
C ILE A 257 24.63 14.47 13.74
N ASN A 258 25.39 15.50 13.36
CA ASN A 258 26.22 15.49 12.17
C ASN A 258 27.69 15.64 12.58
N PHE A 259 28.56 14.73 12.16
CA PHE A 259 29.99 14.89 12.36
C PHE A 259 30.57 15.90 11.36
N SER A 260 31.22 16.96 11.85
CA SER A 260 31.91 17.95 11.05
C SER A 260 33.40 17.62 10.97
N LYS A 261 33.89 17.36 9.76
CA LYS A 261 35.32 17.13 9.51
C LYS A 261 36.16 18.39 9.71
N SER A 262 35.65 19.57 9.36
CA SER A 262 36.38 20.84 9.52
C SER A 262 36.61 21.19 11.00
N THR A 263 35.62 20.94 11.85
CA THR A 263 35.68 21.27 13.29
C THR A 263 35.97 20.08 14.20
N HIS A 264 36.14 18.87 13.63
CA HIS A 264 36.40 17.62 14.34
C HIS A 264 35.45 17.39 15.54
N CYS A 265 34.14 17.61 15.32
CA CYS A 265 33.13 17.47 16.37
C CYS A 265 31.78 16.97 15.83
N HIS A 266 30.97 16.43 16.73
CA HIS A 266 29.58 16.07 16.54
C HIS A 266 28.69 17.29 16.78
N ARG A 267 28.22 17.92 15.70
CA ARG A 267 27.29 19.04 15.74
C ARG A 267 25.87 18.53 15.98
N VAL A 268 25.19 19.07 16.98
CA VAL A 268 23.76 18.80 17.21
C VAL A 268 22.96 19.91 16.52
N ILE A 269 22.06 19.52 15.61
CA ILE A 269 21.33 20.44 14.74
C ILE A 269 19.83 20.17 14.89
N LEU A 270 19.03 21.21 15.09
CA LEU A 270 17.57 21.07 15.16
C LEU A 270 16.96 20.69 13.81
N ILE A 271 15.93 19.86 13.86
CA ILE A 271 15.10 19.48 12.71
C ILE A 271 13.62 19.79 13.01
N PRO A 272 12.84 20.29 12.03
CA PRO A 272 13.25 20.58 10.66
C PRO A 272 14.19 21.80 10.56
N ARG A 273 14.98 21.84 9.48
CA ARG A 273 15.73 23.05 9.09
C ARG A 273 14.76 24.12 8.58
N GLN A 274 15.15 25.37 8.70
CA GLN A 274 14.29 26.52 8.42
C GLN A 274 14.56 27.11 7.04
N VAL A 275 13.49 27.52 6.36
CA VAL A 275 13.58 28.12 5.02
C VAL A 275 14.13 29.55 5.09
N THR A 276 13.84 30.28 6.17
CA THR A 276 14.25 31.67 6.37
C THR A 276 15.11 31.85 7.62
N GLN A 277 15.93 32.91 7.63
CA GLN A 277 16.77 33.25 8.79
C GLN A 277 15.90 33.61 10.00
N ASP A 278 14.77 34.27 9.79
CA ASP A 278 13.90 34.71 10.88
C ASP A 278 13.15 33.54 11.52
N ALA A 279 12.76 32.52 10.75
CA ALA A 279 12.25 31.28 11.31
C ALA A 279 13.32 30.55 12.15
N ALA A 280 14.59 30.57 11.72
CA ALA A 280 15.70 30.04 12.52
C ALA A 280 15.96 30.85 13.79
N LYS A 281 15.80 32.19 13.75
CA LYS A 281 15.87 33.05 14.95
C LYS A 281 14.75 32.74 15.93
N GLN A 282 13.52 32.60 15.45
CA GLN A 282 12.38 32.24 16.30
C GLN A 282 12.60 30.86 16.95
N GLN A 283 13.07 29.87 16.19
CA GLN A 283 13.37 28.54 16.73
C GLN A 283 14.51 28.59 17.78
N ALA A 284 15.56 29.39 17.54
CA ALA A 284 16.65 29.58 18.50
C ALA A 284 16.19 30.33 19.77
N GLN A 285 15.26 31.27 19.64
CA GLN A 285 14.66 31.99 20.76
C GLN A 285 13.79 31.06 21.61
N GLN A 286 12.92 30.26 20.98
CA GLN A 286 12.11 29.27 21.68
C GLN A 286 12.97 28.26 22.44
N LEU A 287 14.10 27.84 21.85
CA LEU A 287 15.07 26.98 22.51
C LEU A 287 15.68 27.66 23.75
N GLN A 288 16.08 28.93 23.62
CA GLN A 288 16.66 29.71 24.72
C GLN A 288 15.64 29.92 25.85
N GLU A 289 14.39 30.19 25.53
CA GLU A 289 13.30 30.38 26.50
C GLU A 289 12.95 29.08 27.23
N LYS A 290 12.83 27.96 26.51
CA LYS A 290 12.41 26.67 27.09
C LYS A 290 13.52 25.94 27.84
N LEU A 291 14.75 25.99 27.34
CA LEU A 291 15.84 25.15 27.81
C LEU A 291 17.07 25.93 28.30
N ASN A 292 17.08 27.26 28.19
CA ASN A 292 18.26 28.09 28.44
C ASN A 292 19.48 27.67 27.60
N ILE A 293 19.24 27.16 26.38
CA ILE A 293 20.28 26.74 25.44
C ILE A 293 20.34 27.72 24.28
N LYS A 294 21.54 28.23 24.01
CA LYS A 294 21.79 29.14 22.90
C LYS A 294 21.87 28.37 21.57
N GLY A 295 20.98 28.72 20.64
CA GLY A 295 21.02 28.25 19.25
C GLY A 295 21.90 29.15 18.37
N TYR A 296 22.85 28.55 17.65
CA TYR A 296 23.68 29.22 16.65
C TYR A 296 23.05 29.06 15.27
N ILE A 297 22.77 30.17 14.61
CA ILE A 297 22.08 30.19 13.32
C ILE A 297 23.11 30.28 12.21
N GLY A 298 23.05 29.37 11.26
CA GLY A 298 23.93 29.36 10.09
C GLY A 298 23.23 28.80 8.87
N LYS A 299 23.80 29.02 7.68
CA LYS A 299 23.42 28.25 6.49
C LYS A 299 24.03 26.86 6.58
N VAL A 300 23.42 25.88 5.92
CA VAL A 300 24.03 24.56 5.76
C VAL A 300 25.35 24.72 5.01
N GLU A 301 26.45 24.34 5.66
CA GLU A 301 27.76 24.11 5.04
C GLU A 301 27.77 22.67 4.51
N GLU A 302 28.08 22.48 3.23
CA GLU A 302 28.36 21.16 2.64
C GLU A 302 29.71 20.60 3.11
#